data_AF-A0A964QS71-F1
#
_entry.id   AF-A0A964QS71-F1
#
_cell.length_a   1.000
_cell.length_b   1.000
_cell.length_c   1.000
_cell.angle_alpha   90.00
_cell.angle_beta   90.00
_cell.angle_gamma   90.00
#
_symmetry.space_group_name_H-M   'P 1'
#
loop_
_entity.id
_entity.type
_entity.pdbx_description
1 polymer ?
#
loop_
_entity_poly.entity_id
_entity_poly.type
_entity_poly.pdbx_seq_one_letter_code
_entity_poly.pdbx_strand_id
1 'polypeptide(L)'
;MEAVEERVDSLEKIFAQFMTRSERNSADHKARMDQFEREARQHTLEMAHIAERFGRFAEDIVAPNIPRLAREVFGITELQFSAQRVEKRHARNSARFREFDMILAGQGKLIVVETKATPRLKYIEDFAEMLKELPEYFPEWKSHAVIPIFASMAISPDFVKRLTRLRIYALALGDRTMELLNLGEVSAKRN
;
A
#
# COMPACT_ATOMS: atom_id res chain seq x y z
N MET A 1 6.70 -61.33 -49.79
CA MET A 1 7.80 -60.48 -49.28
C MET A 1 7.54 -59.03 -49.67
N GLU A 2 7.32 -58.75 -50.95
CA GLU A 2 6.98 -57.41 -51.49
C GLU A 2 5.79 -56.69 -50.79
N ALA A 3 4.64 -57.36 -50.62
CA ALA A 3 3.49 -56.77 -49.91
C ALA A 3 3.70 -56.52 -48.40
N VAL A 4 4.72 -57.16 -47.79
CA VAL A 4 5.09 -56.92 -46.39
C VAL A 4 6.01 -55.71 -46.30
N GLU A 5 6.93 -55.59 -47.25
CA GLU A 5 7.87 -54.47 -47.39
C GLU A 5 7.13 -53.16 -47.66
N GLU A 6 6.17 -53.16 -48.59
CA GLU A 6 5.33 -52.00 -48.90
C GLU A 6 4.49 -51.51 -47.70
N ARG A 7 4.04 -52.45 -46.85
CA ARG A 7 3.34 -52.13 -45.61
C ARG A 7 4.28 -51.56 -44.54
N VAL A 8 5.52 -52.04 -44.48
CA VAL A 8 6.55 -51.53 -43.56
C VAL A 8 6.93 -50.10 -43.96
N ASP A 9 7.18 -49.84 -45.25
CA ASP A 9 7.48 -48.50 -45.78
C ASP A 9 6.34 -47.50 -45.50
N SER A 10 5.09 -47.93 -45.67
CA SER A 10 3.91 -47.13 -45.35
C SER A 10 3.84 -46.77 -43.86
N LEU A 11 4.13 -47.74 -42.97
CA LEU A 11 4.19 -47.56 -41.53
C LEU A 11 5.29 -46.58 -41.11
N GLU A 12 6.49 -46.71 -41.67
CA GLU A 12 7.61 -45.80 -41.40
C GLU A 12 7.29 -44.37 -41.80
N LYS A 13 6.61 -44.19 -42.95
CA LYS A 13 6.20 -42.86 -43.44
C LYS A 13 5.15 -42.22 -42.54
N ILE A 14 4.17 -42.99 -42.07
CA ILE A 14 3.15 -42.52 -41.10
C ILE A 14 3.83 -42.16 -39.76
N PHE A 15 4.76 -42.98 -39.29
CA PHE A 15 5.49 -42.73 -38.05
C PHE A 15 6.36 -41.47 -38.13
N ALA A 16 7.09 -41.28 -39.23
CA ALA A 16 7.86 -40.05 -39.48
C ALA A 16 6.96 -38.80 -39.49
N GLN A 17 5.82 -38.86 -40.18
CA GLN A 17 4.84 -37.77 -40.19
C GLN A 17 4.26 -37.48 -38.80
N PHE A 18 3.96 -38.53 -38.02
CA PHE A 18 3.50 -38.40 -36.65
C PHE A 18 4.55 -37.72 -35.77
N MET A 19 5.82 -38.16 -35.84
CA MET A 19 6.92 -37.57 -35.07
C MET A 19 7.11 -36.10 -35.42
N THR A 20 7.17 -35.74 -36.71
CA THR A 20 7.27 -34.33 -37.14
C THR A 20 6.08 -33.49 -36.64
N ARG A 21 4.86 -34.03 -36.68
CA ARG A 21 3.68 -33.32 -36.18
C ARG A 21 3.72 -33.17 -34.66
N SER A 22 4.16 -34.20 -33.94
CA SER A 22 4.32 -34.19 -32.48
C SER A 22 5.36 -33.15 -32.04
N GLU A 23 6.50 -33.08 -32.73
CA GLU A 23 7.55 -32.08 -32.48
C GLU A 23 7.04 -30.66 -32.73
N ARG A 24 6.34 -30.42 -33.85
CA ARG A 24 5.73 -29.12 -34.15
C ARG A 24 4.69 -28.71 -33.12
N ASN A 25 3.81 -29.63 -32.72
CA ASN A 25 2.81 -29.37 -31.68
C ASN A 25 3.47 -29.06 -30.33
N SER A 26 4.55 -29.77 -29.99
CA SER A 26 5.31 -29.55 -28.75
C SER A 26 6.01 -28.19 -28.76
N ALA A 27 6.60 -27.80 -29.89
CA ALA A 27 7.23 -26.49 -30.07
C ALA A 27 6.20 -25.34 -30.01
N ASP A 28 5.04 -25.49 -30.68
CA ASP A 28 3.94 -24.51 -30.61
C ASP A 28 3.37 -24.40 -29.20
N HIS A 29 3.17 -25.52 -28.51
CA HIS A 29 2.70 -25.52 -27.12
C HIS A 29 3.70 -24.81 -26.20
N LYS A 30 5.00 -25.09 -26.35
CA LYS A 30 6.05 -24.39 -25.59
C LYS A 30 6.05 -22.89 -25.89
N ALA A 31 5.97 -22.50 -27.16
CA ALA A 31 5.95 -21.08 -27.55
C ALA A 31 4.73 -20.34 -26.96
N ARG A 32 3.55 -20.98 -26.96
CA ARG A 32 2.34 -20.44 -26.32
C ARG A 32 2.50 -20.33 -24.80
N MET A 33 3.04 -21.34 -24.14
CA MET A 33 3.30 -21.29 -22.69
C MET A 33 4.27 -20.16 -22.34
N ASP A 34 5.38 -20.03 -23.09
CA ASP A 34 6.34 -18.95 -22.90
C ASP A 34 5.69 -17.56 -23.13
N GLN A 35 4.76 -17.46 -24.08
CA GLN A 35 3.99 -16.23 -24.31
C GLN A 35 3.04 -15.93 -23.14
N PHE A 36 2.27 -16.92 -22.68
CA PHE A 36 1.40 -16.78 -21.52
C PHE A 36 2.16 -16.35 -20.26
N GLU A 37 3.34 -16.93 -20.02
CA GLU A 37 4.18 -16.50 -18.90
C GLU A 37 4.61 -15.04 -19.01
N ARG A 38 4.98 -14.57 -20.21
CA ARG A 38 5.35 -13.17 -20.42
C ARG A 38 4.16 -12.24 -20.20
N GLU A 39 2.99 -12.57 -20.75
CA GLU A 39 1.77 -11.80 -20.56
C GLU A 39 1.34 -11.78 -19.09
N ALA A 40 1.40 -12.91 -18.39
CA ALA A 40 1.07 -12.97 -16.97
C ALA A 40 2.02 -12.12 -16.11
N ARG A 41 3.32 -12.11 -16.41
CA ARG A 41 4.30 -11.24 -15.75
C ARG A 41 3.99 -9.76 -16.01
N GLN A 42 3.70 -9.41 -17.27
CA GLN A 42 3.35 -8.04 -17.64
C GLN A 42 2.09 -7.55 -16.91
N HIS A 43 1.03 -8.37 -16.89
CA HIS A 43 -0.19 -8.06 -16.15
C HIS A 43 0.06 -7.91 -14.64
N THR A 44 0.93 -8.75 -14.06
CA THR A 44 1.30 -8.63 -12.64
C THR A 44 1.95 -7.28 -12.34
N LEU A 45 2.85 -6.81 -13.21
CA LEU A 45 3.50 -5.50 -13.08
C LEU A 45 2.49 -4.36 -13.24
N GLU A 46 1.58 -4.45 -14.20
CA GLU A 46 0.52 -3.45 -14.42
C GLU A 46 -0.41 -3.35 -13.21
N MET A 47 -0.82 -4.50 -12.65
CA MET A 47 -1.64 -4.53 -11.43
C MET A 47 -0.91 -3.91 -10.23
N ALA A 48 0.39 -4.15 -10.09
CA ALA A 48 1.20 -3.53 -9.04
C ALA A 48 1.25 -2.01 -9.18
N HIS A 49 1.46 -1.50 -10.41
CA HIS A 49 1.46 -0.05 -10.71
C HIS A 49 0.10 0.60 -10.43
N ILE A 50 -0.99 -0.10 -10.76
CA ILE A 50 -2.35 0.36 -10.46
C ILE A 50 -2.56 0.44 -8.94
N ALA A 51 -2.15 -0.58 -8.19
CA ALA A 51 -2.25 -0.58 -6.72
C ALA A 51 -1.47 0.58 -6.09
N GLU A 52 -0.26 0.87 -6.58
CA GLU A 52 0.54 2.02 -6.14
C GLU A 52 -0.18 3.36 -6.41
N ARG A 53 -0.76 3.53 -7.60
CA ARG A 53 -1.55 4.72 -7.95
C ARG A 53 -2.79 4.88 -7.07
N PHE A 54 -3.47 3.79 -6.71
CA PHE A 54 -4.59 3.85 -5.77
C PHE A 54 -4.15 4.31 -4.37
N GLY A 55 -2.95 3.91 -3.93
CA GLY A 55 -2.33 4.45 -2.71
C GLY A 55 -2.20 5.96 -2.75
N ARG A 56 -1.54 6.48 -3.79
CA ARG A 56 -1.38 7.94 -3.99
C ARG A 56 -2.70 8.69 -4.10
N PHE A 57 -3.68 8.11 -4.79
CA PHE A 57 -4.99 8.73 -4.92
C PHE A 57 -5.70 8.83 -3.56
N ALA A 58 -5.56 7.82 -2.69
CA ALA A 58 -6.09 7.89 -1.34
C ALA A 58 -5.40 9.00 -0.52
N GLU A 59 -4.07 9.15 -0.64
CA GLU A 59 -3.33 10.26 -0.01
C GLU A 59 -3.84 11.63 -0.47
N ASP A 60 -4.02 11.80 -1.79
CA ASP A 60 -4.48 13.05 -2.40
C ASP A 60 -5.92 13.41 -1.95
N ILE A 61 -6.75 12.41 -1.60
CA ILE A 61 -8.06 12.64 -0.97
C ILE A 61 -7.91 13.03 0.50
N VAL A 62 -7.03 12.36 1.24
CA VAL A 62 -6.87 12.55 2.69
C VAL A 62 -6.26 13.92 3.00
N ALA A 63 -5.16 14.27 2.34
CA ALA A 63 -4.31 15.39 2.73
C ALA A 63 -5.01 16.76 2.82
N PRO A 64 -5.92 17.14 1.89
CA PRO A 64 -6.66 18.41 1.99
C PRO A 64 -7.53 18.54 3.24
N ASN A 65 -7.92 17.42 3.86
CA ASN A 65 -8.75 17.42 5.06
C ASN A 65 -7.94 17.68 6.34
N ILE A 66 -6.63 17.44 6.33
CA ILE A 66 -5.80 17.48 7.54
C ILE A 66 -5.66 18.90 8.10
N PRO A 67 -5.43 19.98 7.31
CA PRO A 67 -5.41 21.34 7.86
C PRO A 67 -6.72 21.77 8.50
N ARG A 68 -7.86 21.30 7.95
CA ARG A 68 -9.19 21.53 8.54
C ARG A 68 -9.30 20.87 9.91
N LEU A 69 -8.98 19.57 9.99
CA LEU A 69 -9.00 18.83 11.26
C LEU A 69 -8.02 19.41 12.29
N ALA A 70 -6.82 19.82 11.85
CA ALA A 70 -5.83 20.48 12.68
C ALA A 70 -6.43 21.69 13.39
N ARG A 71 -7.15 22.55 12.66
CA ARG A 71 -7.80 23.75 13.20
C ARG A 71 -9.03 23.45 14.04
N GLU A 72 -9.99 22.73 13.47
CA GLU A 72 -11.34 22.55 14.02
C GLU A 72 -11.37 21.57 15.18
N VAL A 73 -10.56 20.52 15.13
CA VAL A 73 -10.57 19.43 16.13
C VAL A 73 -9.41 19.55 17.10
N PHE A 74 -8.21 19.84 16.57
CA PHE A 74 -6.99 19.82 17.38
C PHE A 74 -6.54 21.21 17.85
N GLY A 75 -7.24 22.28 17.46
CA GLY A 75 -6.95 23.64 17.87
C GLY A 75 -5.56 24.14 17.44
N ILE A 76 -5.08 23.67 16.28
CA ILE A 76 -3.86 24.16 15.62
C ILE A 76 -4.28 25.23 14.60
N THR A 77 -4.31 26.49 15.03
CA THR A 77 -4.70 27.65 14.22
C THR A 77 -3.52 28.28 13.49
N GLU A 78 -2.31 28.12 14.01
CA GLU A 78 -1.07 28.66 13.43
C GLU A 78 -0.11 27.51 13.11
N LEU A 79 0.16 27.34 11.81
CA LEU A 79 1.04 26.27 11.30
C LEU A 79 2.49 26.74 11.29
N GLN A 80 3.37 25.90 11.83
CA GLN A 80 4.83 26.05 11.68
C GLN A 80 5.35 25.25 10.49
N PHE A 81 4.72 24.12 10.21
CA PHE A 81 5.06 23.25 9.09
C PHE A 81 3.84 22.48 8.60
N SER A 82 3.72 22.28 7.29
CA SER A 82 2.76 21.38 6.69
C SER A 82 3.26 20.92 5.33
N ALA A 83 3.41 19.61 5.15
CA ALA A 83 3.84 19.03 3.89
C ALA A 83 3.30 17.60 3.72
N GLN A 84 3.12 17.21 2.46
CA GLN A 84 2.80 15.86 2.04
C GLN A 84 4.06 15.16 1.53
N ARG A 85 4.09 13.83 1.57
CA ARG A 85 5.18 12.99 1.02
C ARG A 85 6.55 13.44 1.50
N VAL A 86 6.68 13.61 2.81
CA VAL A 86 7.89 14.11 3.45
C VAL A 86 8.90 12.97 3.55
N GLU A 87 9.94 13.03 2.74
CA GLU A 87 11.09 12.16 2.90
C GLU A 87 11.97 12.62 4.06
N LYS A 88 12.22 11.72 5.01
CA LYS A 88 13.07 12.01 6.18
C LYS A 88 14.04 10.86 6.43
N ARG A 89 15.29 11.23 6.70
CA ARG A 89 16.35 10.29 7.11
C ARG A 89 16.33 10.12 8.62
N HIS A 90 16.57 8.91 9.10
CA HIS A 90 16.67 8.63 10.52
C HIS A 90 17.95 9.24 11.12
N ALA A 91 17.82 10.05 12.17
CA ALA A 91 18.94 10.83 12.74
C ALA A 91 20.11 9.96 13.22
N ARG A 92 19.82 8.77 13.77
CA ARG A 92 20.86 7.84 14.29
C ARG A 92 21.27 6.73 13.31
N ASN A 93 20.64 6.63 12.15
CA ASN A 93 20.93 5.56 11.19
C ASN A 93 20.76 6.09 9.77
N SER A 94 21.86 6.53 9.17
CA SER A 94 21.86 7.22 7.88
C SER A 94 21.44 6.36 6.68
N ALA A 95 21.39 5.03 6.84
CA ALA A 95 20.89 4.09 5.84
C ALA A 95 19.36 3.94 5.87
N ARG A 96 18.69 4.41 6.94
CA ARG A 96 17.24 4.34 7.06
C ARG A 96 16.59 5.64 6.59
N PHE A 97 15.68 5.50 5.63
CA PHE A 97 14.83 6.56 5.13
C PHE A 97 13.37 6.14 5.20
N ARG A 98 12.50 7.11 5.31
CA ARG A 98 11.05 6.92 5.30
C ARG A 98 10.40 8.11 4.61
N GLU A 99 9.42 7.82 3.79
CA GLU A 99 8.44 8.79 3.33
C GLU A 99 7.27 8.81 4.32
N PHE A 100 6.82 10.00 4.69
CA PHE A 100 5.64 10.23 5.52
C PHE A 100 4.57 10.89 4.67
N ASP A 101 3.40 10.25 4.55
CA ASP A 101 2.32 10.70 3.67
C ASP A 101 1.91 12.15 3.97
N MET A 102 1.76 12.51 5.25
CA MET A 102 1.58 13.89 5.66
C MET A 102 2.08 14.17 7.08
N ILE A 103 2.75 15.32 7.21
CA ILE A 103 3.22 15.87 8.48
C ILE A 103 2.72 17.31 8.62
N LEU A 104 2.22 17.65 9.80
CA LEU A 104 1.79 19.01 10.13
C LEU A 104 2.17 19.33 11.58
N ALA A 105 2.89 20.43 11.78
CA ALA A 105 3.33 20.89 13.09
C ALA A 105 2.85 22.31 13.36
N GLY A 106 2.44 22.58 14.60
CA GLY A 106 2.04 23.90 15.06
C GLY A 106 1.62 23.88 16.52
N GLN A 107 1.88 24.98 17.23
CA GLN A 107 1.44 25.19 18.62
C GLN A 107 1.75 24.01 19.56
N GLY A 108 2.96 23.45 19.46
CA GLY A 108 3.41 22.35 20.31
C GLY A 108 2.75 21.00 20.02
N LYS A 109 2.10 20.85 18.85
CA LYS A 109 1.45 19.59 18.40
C LYS A 109 2.02 19.15 17.05
N LEU A 110 2.15 17.84 16.87
CA LEU A 110 2.64 17.23 15.63
C LEU A 110 1.61 16.21 15.13
N ILE A 111 0.91 16.52 14.06
CA ILE A 111 0.06 15.57 13.35
C ILE A 111 0.93 14.74 12.40
N VAL A 112 0.78 13.42 12.48
CA VAL A 112 1.38 12.46 11.56
C VAL A 112 0.28 11.60 10.99
N VAL A 113 0.21 11.54 9.66
CA VAL A 113 -0.82 10.79 8.94
C VAL A 113 -0.17 9.68 8.13
N GLU A 114 -0.71 8.48 8.25
CA GLU A 114 -0.43 7.35 7.38
C GLU A 114 -1.73 6.93 6.70
N THR A 115 -1.69 6.84 5.37
CA THR A 115 -2.82 6.55 4.50
C THR A 115 -2.64 5.16 3.89
N LYS A 116 -3.72 4.38 3.89
CA LYS A 116 -3.77 3.10 3.19
C LYS A 116 -5.07 3.00 2.39
N ALA A 117 -4.96 2.72 1.10
CA ALA A 117 -6.12 2.45 0.25
C ALA A 117 -6.92 1.23 0.76
N THR A 118 -6.24 0.22 1.31
CA THR A 118 -6.86 -0.94 1.94
C THR A 118 -6.24 -1.20 3.30
N PRO A 119 -6.96 -0.98 4.42
CA PRO A 119 -6.46 -1.24 5.76
C PRO A 119 -6.17 -2.72 5.99
N ARG A 120 -5.10 -2.99 6.74
CA ARG A 120 -4.74 -4.34 7.23
C ARG A 120 -4.21 -4.20 8.65
N LEU A 121 -4.40 -5.24 9.47
CA LEU A 121 -3.88 -5.25 10.84
C LEU A 121 -2.38 -4.96 10.88
N LYS A 122 -1.61 -5.58 9.97
CA LYS A 122 -0.17 -5.35 9.86
C LYS A 122 0.17 -3.87 9.66
N TYR A 123 -0.56 -3.14 8.81
CA TYR A 123 -0.27 -1.71 8.58
C TYR A 123 -0.55 -0.85 9.81
N ILE A 124 -1.58 -1.20 10.59
CA ILE A 124 -1.88 -0.51 11.85
C ILE A 124 -0.75 -0.75 12.86
N GLU A 125 -0.23 -1.97 12.92
CA GLU A 125 0.86 -2.34 13.83
C GLU A 125 2.19 -1.70 13.39
N ASP A 126 2.51 -1.75 12.10
CA ASP A 126 3.69 -1.09 11.53
C ASP A 126 3.66 0.42 11.79
N PHE A 127 2.49 1.05 11.68
CA PHE A 127 2.33 2.48 11.99
C PHE A 127 2.53 2.74 13.49
N ALA A 128 1.97 1.92 14.37
CA ALA A 128 2.15 2.05 15.81
C ALA A 128 3.62 1.88 16.24
N GLU A 129 4.36 0.95 15.63
CA GLU A 129 5.80 0.80 15.86
C GLU A 129 6.59 2.00 15.33
N MET A 130 6.26 2.50 14.13
CA MET A 130 6.90 3.70 13.58
C MET A 130 6.76 4.90 14.51
N LEU A 131 5.60 5.10 15.12
CA LEU A 131 5.36 6.25 16.02
C LEU A 131 6.34 6.30 17.20
N LYS A 132 6.91 5.16 17.62
CA LYS A 132 7.94 5.09 18.67
C LYS A 132 9.28 5.67 18.19
N GLU A 133 9.56 5.57 16.89
CA GLU A 133 10.77 6.07 16.24
C GLU A 133 10.59 7.50 15.69
N LEU A 134 9.38 8.05 15.70
CA LEU A 134 9.08 9.37 15.15
C LEU A 134 10.03 10.49 15.62
N PRO A 135 10.46 10.55 16.91
CA PRO A 135 11.43 11.55 17.36
C PRO A 135 12.81 11.46 16.70
N GLU A 136 13.17 10.30 16.16
CA GLU A 136 14.43 10.10 15.44
C GLU A 136 14.34 10.58 13.98
N TYR A 137 13.13 10.71 13.45
CA TYR A 137 12.90 11.33 12.15
C TYR A 137 12.68 12.84 12.30
N PHE A 138 11.96 13.30 13.32
CA PHE A 138 11.66 14.72 13.56
C PHE A 138 12.15 15.19 14.94
N PRO A 139 13.48 15.21 15.18
CA PRO A 139 14.03 15.65 16.46
C PRO A 139 13.62 17.09 16.84
N GLU A 140 13.41 17.96 15.85
CA GLU A 140 12.94 19.34 16.00
C GLU A 140 11.58 19.45 16.71
N TRP A 141 10.75 18.40 16.66
CA TRP A 141 9.42 18.36 17.27
C TRP A 141 9.30 17.29 18.36
N LYS A 142 10.42 16.82 18.93
CA LYS A 142 10.43 15.76 19.96
C LYS A 142 9.59 16.10 21.21
N SER A 143 9.46 17.38 21.54
CA SER A 143 8.63 17.86 22.66
C SER A 143 7.16 18.06 22.31
N HIS A 144 6.77 17.94 21.04
CA HIS A 144 5.40 18.17 20.61
C HIS A 144 4.49 17.01 21.00
N ALA A 145 3.24 17.31 21.32
CA ALA A 145 2.21 16.31 21.49
C ALA A 145 1.86 15.69 20.13
N VAL A 146 2.26 14.44 19.92
CA VAL A 146 2.02 13.71 18.67
C VAL A 146 0.54 13.37 18.53
N ILE A 147 -0.06 13.59 17.36
CA ILE A 147 -1.45 13.27 17.03
C ILE A 147 -1.41 12.30 15.84
N PRO A 148 -1.38 10.98 16.09
CA PRO A 148 -1.29 10.00 15.02
C PRO A 148 -2.67 9.76 14.39
N ILE A 149 -2.72 9.80 13.08
CA ILE A 149 -3.93 9.55 12.28
C ILE A 149 -3.64 8.43 11.29
N PHE A 150 -4.42 7.37 11.35
CA PHE A 150 -4.46 6.33 10.32
C PHE A 150 -5.67 6.57 9.43
N ALA A 151 -5.42 6.83 8.15
CA ALA A 151 -6.42 7.22 7.19
C ALA A 151 -6.67 6.13 6.13
N SER A 152 -7.92 5.99 5.73
CA SER A 152 -8.32 5.15 4.61
C SER A 152 -9.65 5.63 4.03
N MET A 153 -10.05 5.14 2.86
CA MET A 153 -11.39 5.43 2.33
C MET A 153 -12.48 4.86 3.25
N ALA A 154 -12.26 3.66 3.80
CA ALA A 154 -13.16 3.01 4.74
C ALA A 154 -12.36 2.18 5.74
N ILE A 155 -12.81 2.13 7.00
CA ILE A 155 -12.17 1.36 8.07
C ILE A 155 -13.23 0.52 8.77
N SER A 156 -12.98 -0.79 8.91
CA SER A 156 -13.92 -1.69 9.58
C SER A 156 -14.00 -1.39 11.09
N PRO A 157 -15.14 -1.67 11.75
CA PRO A 157 -15.31 -1.43 13.18
C PRO A 157 -14.23 -2.09 14.05
N ASP A 158 -13.74 -3.27 13.67
CA ASP A 158 -12.70 -3.96 14.43
C ASP A 158 -11.33 -3.29 14.31
N PHE A 159 -11.01 -2.71 13.14
CA PHE A 159 -9.82 -1.88 12.98
C PHE A 159 -9.96 -0.55 13.71
N VAL A 160 -11.14 0.07 13.74
CA VAL A 160 -11.38 1.27 14.58
C VAL A 160 -11.17 0.96 16.06
N LYS A 161 -11.68 -0.17 16.57
CA LYS A 161 -11.42 -0.62 17.95
C LYS A 161 -9.93 -0.82 18.21
N ARG A 162 -9.19 -1.43 17.28
CA ARG A 162 -7.74 -1.64 17.40
C ARG A 162 -6.98 -0.31 17.44
N LEU A 163 -7.26 0.60 16.51
CA LEU A 163 -6.68 1.95 16.46
C LEU A 163 -6.96 2.73 17.75
N THR A 164 -8.19 2.65 18.27
CA THR A 164 -8.58 3.26 19.54
C THR A 164 -7.76 2.75 20.73
N ARG A 165 -7.54 1.42 20.81
CA ARG A 165 -6.68 0.82 21.85
C ARG A 165 -5.23 1.32 21.75
N LEU A 166 -4.74 1.54 20.53
CA LEU A 166 -3.41 2.07 20.24
C LEU A 166 -3.31 3.59 20.36
N ARG A 167 -4.41 4.29 20.71
CA ARG A 167 -4.48 5.75 20.80
C ARG A 167 -4.21 6.45 19.47
N ILE A 168 -4.59 5.80 18.37
CA ILE A 168 -4.48 6.31 17.00
C ILE A 168 -5.88 6.70 16.51
N TYR A 169 -5.98 7.89 15.93
CA TYR A 169 -7.21 8.38 15.33
C TYR A 169 -7.47 7.65 14.01
N ALA A 170 -8.68 7.12 13.84
CA ALA A 170 -9.14 6.51 12.60
C ALA A 170 -9.85 7.56 11.75
N LEU A 171 -9.32 7.86 10.56
CA LEU A 171 -9.89 8.83 9.62
C LEU A 171 -10.44 8.08 8.40
N ALA A 172 -11.73 8.25 8.11
CA ALA A 172 -12.36 7.65 6.93
C ALA A 172 -13.33 8.59 6.24
N LEU A 173 -13.78 8.24 5.04
CA LEU A 173 -14.77 9.02 4.31
C LEU A 173 -16.14 8.92 5.03
N GLY A 174 -16.66 10.07 5.45
CA GLY A 174 -18.04 10.22 5.94
C GLY A 174 -18.98 10.72 4.83
N ASP A 175 -20.15 11.22 5.22
CA ASP A 175 -21.21 11.62 4.27
C ASP A 175 -20.84 12.83 3.41
N ARG A 176 -20.00 13.74 3.92
CA ARG A 176 -19.61 15.00 3.25
C ARG A 176 -18.11 15.18 3.08
N THR A 177 -17.32 14.66 4.02
CA THR A 177 -15.88 14.87 4.11
C THR A 177 -15.25 13.74 4.93
N MET A 178 -13.94 13.73 5.07
CA MET A 178 -13.26 12.78 5.94
C MET A 178 -13.55 13.10 7.41
N GLU A 179 -13.87 12.07 8.19
CA GLU A 179 -14.32 12.16 9.58
C GLU A 179 -13.53 11.22 10.50
N LEU A 180 -13.31 11.68 11.73
CA LEU A 180 -12.64 10.91 12.77
C LEU A 180 -13.64 9.95 13.42
N LEU A 181 -13.48 8.65 13.17
CA LEU A 181 -14.42 7.61 13.61
C LEU A 181 -14.35 7.29 15.10
N ASN A 182 -13.32 7.76 15.80
CA ASN A 182 -13.06 7.48 17.21
C ASN A 182 -12.59 8.71 18.00
N LEU A 183 -13.07 9.89 17.61
CA LEU A 183 -12.65 11.16 18.23
C LEU A 183 -12.91 11.17 19.74
N GLY A 184 -14.11 10.77 20.17
CA GLY A 184 -14.50 10.81 21.59
C GLY A 184 -13.65 9.88 22.45
N GLU A 185 -13.41 8.66 21.97
CA GLU A 185 -12.70 7.62 22.69
C GLU A 185 -11.19 7.90 22.78
N VAL A 186 -10.62 8.48 21.73
CA VAL A 186 -9.20 8.85 21.74
C VAL A 186 -8.98 10.12 22.55
N SER A 187 -9.81 11.15 22.42
CA SER A 187 -9.64 12.40 23.17
C SER A 187 -9.89 12.23 24.68
N ALA A 188 -10.87 11.45 25.11
CA ALA A 188 -11.27 11.33 26.53
C ALA A 188 -10.20 10.73 27.45
N LYS A 189 -9.30 9.86 26.96
CA LYS A 189 -8.23 9.25 27.79
C LYS A 189 -6.89 9.99 27.74
N ARG A 190 -6.90 11.26 27.28
CA ARG A 190 -5.70 12.11 27.16
C ARG A 190 -5.63 13.19 28.25
N ASN A 191 -6.73 13.36 28.99
CA ASN A 191 -6.82 14.05 30.27
C ASN A 191 -6.62 13.04 31.41
#